data_AF-X1RL47-F1
#
_entry.id   AF-X1RL47-F1
#
_cell.length_a   1.000
_cell.length_b   1.000
_cell.length_c   1.000
_cell.angle_alpha   90.00
_cell.angle_beta   90.00
_cell.angle_gamma   90.00
#
_symmetry.space_group_name_H-M   'P 1'
#
loop_
_entity.id
_entity.type
_entity.pdbx_description
1 polymer ?
#
loop_
_entity_poly.entity_id
_entity_poly.type
_entity_poly.pdbx_seq_one_letter_code
_entity_poly.pdbx_strand_id
1 'polypeptide(L)' 'MRKVAVIGVGETKFSGAQKKTNVELFTEAAMDAINEANLKPKDMQALFVGNALGGFEEGQQTVQTFIADNIGSFN' A
#
# COMPACT_ATOMS: atom_id res chain seq x y z
N MET A 1 -19.03 10.31 17.95
CA MET A 1 -17.91 10.08 17.00
C MET A 1 -16.74 9.48 17.77
N ARG A 2 -16.03 8.50 17.19
CA ARG A 2 -14.81 7.94 17.80
C ARG A 2 -13.60 8.83 17.45
N LYS A 3 -12.64 8.97 18.36
CA LYS A 3 -11.36 9.63 18.08
C LYS A 3 -10.51 8.73 17.18
N VAL A 4 -9.70 9.33 16.31
CA VAL A 4 -8.82 8.63 15.37
C VAL A 4 -7.38 9.10 15.57
N ALA A 5 -6.42 8.19 15.38
CA ALA A 5 -4.99 8.47 15.44
C ALA A 5 -4.28 7.81 14.25
N VAL A 6 -3.18 8.42 13.82
CA VAL A 6 -2.20 7.82 12.89
C VAL A 6 -1.13 7.15 13.74
N ILE A 7 -0.87 5.87 13.50
CA ILE A 7 0.06 5.05 14.31
C ILE A 7 1.27 4.54 13.53
N GLY A 8 1.34 4.77 12.23
CA GLY A 8 2.47 4.43 11.38
C GLY A 8 2.32 5.07 9.99
N VAL A 9 3.44 5.37 9.35
CA VAL A 9 3.54 5.96 8.02
C VAL A 9 4.68 5.28 7.25
N GLY A 10 4.63 5.37 5.92
CA GLY A 10 5.67 4.83 5.07
C GLY A 10 5.65 5.52 3.72
N GLU A 11 6.83 5.67 3.13
CA GLU A 11 7.01 6.33 1.84
C GLU A 11 8.13 5.65 1.07
N THR A 12 7.99 5.60 -0.26
CA THR A 12 9.12 5.28 -1.14
C THR A 12 9.79 6.56 -1.61
N LYS A 13 11.01 6.43 -2.14
CA LYS A 13 11.73 7.57 -2.69
C LYS A 13 11.08 8.11 -3.97
N PHE A 14 10.66 9.36 -3.92
CA PHE A 14 10.18 10.08 -5.10
C PHE A 14 11.35 10.33 -6.06
N SER A 15 11.23 9.79 -7.27
CA SER A 15 12.28 9.89 -8.29
C SER A 15 11.68 9.69 -9.68
N GLY A 16 12.54 9.67 -10.71
CA GLY A 16 12.12 9.40 -12.09
C GLY A 16 11.70 7.95 -12.30
N ALA A 17 11.81 7.47 -13.55
CA ALA A 17 11.41 6.10 -13.89
C ALA A 17 12.03 5.04 -12.96
N GLN A 18 11.16 4.21 -12.37
CA GLN A 18 11.54 3.11 -11.48
C GLN A 18 11.51 1.78 -12.23
N LYS A 19 12.27 0.80 -11.73
CA LYS A 19 12.17 -0.60 -12.18
C LYS A 19 11.04 -1.36 -11.49
N LYS A 20 10.63 -0.89 -10.30
CA LYS A 20 9.54 -1.45 -9.52
C LYS A 20 8.21 -0.97 -10.10
N THR A 21 7.23 -1.87 -10.10
CA THR A 21 5.85 -1.59 -10.43
C THR A 21 5.17 -0.73 -9.36
N ASN A 22 4.03 -0.13 -9.69
CA ASN A 22 3.20 0.58 -8.73
C ASN A 22 2.79 -0.31 -7.53
N VAL A 23 2.52 -1.60 -7.78
CA VAL A 23 2.17 -2.55 -6.72
C VAL A 23 3.35 -2.75 -5.77
N GLU A 24 4.56 -2.95 -6.30
CA GLU A 24 5.77 -3.14 -5.48
C GLU A 24 6.11 -1.89 -4.68
N LEU A 25 6.02 -0.70 -5.29
CA LEU A 25 6.28 0.57 -4.60
C LEU A 25 5.25 0.83 -3.49
N PHE A 26 3.97 0.55 -3.73
CA PHE A 26 2.96 0.67 -2.68
C PHE A 26 3.20 -0.36 -1.57
N THR A 27 3.52 -1.59 -1.93
CA THR A 27 3.78 -2.67 -0.96
C THR A 27 4.93 -2.29 -0.03
N GLU A 28 6.03 -1.74 -0.56
CA GLU A 28 7.16 -1.25 0.24
C GLU A 28 6.73 -0.18 1.26
N ALA A 29 6.08 0.89 0.81
CA ALA A 29 5.60 1.94 1.70
C ALA A 29 4.58 1.42 2.73
N ALA A 30 3.69 0.51 2.33
CA ALA A 30 2.69 -0.08 3.22
C ALA A 30 3.34 -0.96 4.30
N MET A 31 4.36 -1.75 3.94
CA MET A 31 5.07 -2.59 4.90
C MET A 31 5.84 -1.75 5.92
N ASP A 32 6.46 -0.64 5.52
CA ASP A 32 7.09 0.29 6.45
C ASP A 32 6.07 0.87 7.45
N ALA A 33 4.91 1.31 6.96
CA ALA A 33 3.84 1.84 7.81
C ALA A 33 3.27 0.80 8.80
N ILE A 34 3.07 -0.44 8.33
CA ILE A 34 2.59 -1.56 9.17
C ILE A 34 3.61 -1.90 10.26
N ASN A 35 4.90 -1.93 9.90
CA ASN A 35 5.99 -2.21 10.83
C ASN A 35 6.14 -1.10 11.87
N GLU A 36 6.09 0.18 11.47
CA GLU A 36 6.14 1.31 12.41
C GLU A 36 4.96 1.28 13.39
N ALA A 37 3.77 0.92 12.90
CA ALA A 37 2.58 0.73 13.73
C ALA A 37 2.66 -0.48 14.69
N ASN A 38 3.68 -1.32 14.57
CA ASN A 38 3.84 -2.58 15.30
C ASN A 38 2.60 -3.49 15.17
N LEU A 39 2.02 -3.53 13.97
CA LEU A 39 0.87 -4.36 13.62
C LEU A 39 1.28 -5.50 12.68
N LYS A 40 0.37 -6.45 12.51
CA LYS A 40 0.47 -7.51 11.50
C LYS A 40 -0.51 -7.23 10.37
N PRO A 41 -0.25 -7.74 9.15
CA PRO A 41 -1.20 -7.59 8.04
C PRO A 41 -2.63 -8.05 8.36
N LYS A 42 -2.75 -9.14 9.13
CA LYS A 42 -4.03 -9.65 9.65
C LYS A 42 -4.72 -8.75 10.70
N ASP A 43 -4.17 -7.60 11.04
CA ASP A 43 -4.84 -6.62 11.90
C ASP A 43 -5.53 -5.54 11.05
N MET A 44 -5.27 -5.51 9.74
CA MET A 44 -5.93 -4.63 8.79
C MET A 44 -7.34 -5.13 8.50
N GLN A 45 -8.31 -4.21 8.56
CA GLN A 45 -9.73 -4.48 8.34
C GLN A 45 -10.25 -3.95 7.00
N ALA A 46 -9.56 -2.96 6.44
CA ALA A 46 -9.90 -2.33 5.17
C ALA A 46 -8.67 -1.65 4.58
N LEU A 47 -8.61 -1.61 3.26
CA LEU A 47 -7.58 -0.89 2.50
C LEU A 47 -8.25 0.13 1.60
N PHE A 48 -7.80 1.39 1.66
CA PHE A 48 -8.24 2.46 0.78
C PHE A 48 -7.05 2.89 -0.07
N VAL A 49 -7.11 2.58 -1.37
CA VAL A 49 -6.01 2.84 -2.31
C VAL A 49 -6.40 3.94 -3.28
N GLY A 50 -5.57 4.97 -3.37
CA GLY A 50 -5.58 5.93 -4.46
C GLY A 50 -4.50 5.57 -5.48
N ASN A 51 -4.89 5.30 -6.72
CA ASN A 51 -3.96 5.12 -7.83
C ASN A 51 -4.49 5.86 -9.05
N ALA A 52 -3.61 6.65 -9.67
CA ALA A 52 -3.86 7.28 -10.95
C ALA A 52 -2.96 6.62 -12.00
N LEU A 53 -3.49 6.44 -13.21
CA LEU A 53 -2.77 5.95 -14.38
C LEU A 53 -2.19 4.53 -14.31
N GLY A 54 -2.36 3.75 -13.24
CA GLY A 54 -1.84 2.37 -13.17
C GLY A 54 -2.33 1.47 -14.31
N GLY A 55 -3.60 1.63 -14.71
CA GLY A 55 -4.14 0.95 -15.88
C GLY A 55 -3.59 1.43 -17.23
N PHE A 56 -3.10 2.67 -17.31
CA PHE A 56 -2.54 3.25 -18.54
C PHE A 56 -1.05 2.97 -18.68
N GLU A 57 -0.28 3.17 -17.60
CA GLU A 57 1.18 3.02 -17.58
C GLU A 57 1.63 1.56 -17.46
N GLU A 58 0.93 0.75 -16.64
CA GLU A 58 1.32 -0.63 -16.33
C GLU A 58 0.29 -1.68 -16.77
N GLY A 59 -0.85 -1.25 -17.33
CA GLY A 59 -1.94 -2.17 -17.68
C GLY A 59 -2.68 -2.77 -16.47
N GLN A 60 -2.39 -2.31 -15.25
CA GLN A 60 -2.94 -2.87 -14.01
C GLN A 60 -4.06 -1.99 -13.45
N GLN A 61 -5.32 -2.33 -13.74
CA GLN A 61 -6.47 -1.55 -13.28
C GLN A 61 -6.85 -1.82 -11.82
N THR A 62 -6.78 -3.08 -11.39
CA THR A 62 -7.19 -3.52 -10.04
C THR A 62 -6.03 -3.59 -9.05
N VAL A 63 -5.19 -2.56 -9.02
CA VAL A 63 -3.94 -2.51 -8.22
C VAL A 63 -4.18 -2.80 -6.73
N GLN A 64 -5.31 -2.37 -6.18
CA GLN A 64 -5.69 -2.57 -4.78
C GLN A 64 -5.78 -4.04 -4.36
N THR A 65 -6.20 -4.92 -5.26
CA THR A 65 -6.33 -6.36 -4.98
C THR A 65 -4.94 -7.00 -4.87
N PHE A 66 -4.03 -6.64 -5.78
CA PHE A 66 -2.65 -7.11 -5.76
C PHE A 66 -1.87 -6.54 -4.58
N ILE A 67 -2.13 -5.28 -4.20
CA ILE A 67 -1.55 -4.70 -2.99
C ILE A 67 -1.97 -5.51 -1.76
N ALA A 68 -3.27 -5.79 -1.59
CA ALA A 68 -3.78 -6.53 -0.45
C ALA A 68 -3.17 -7.93 -0.35
N ASP A 69 -3.03 -8.62 -1.49
CA ASP A 69 -2.35 -9.91 -1.61
C ASP A 69 -0.87 -9.82 -1.21
N ASN A 70 -0.13 -8.86 -1.77
CA ASN A 70 1.30 -8.68 -1.53
C ASN A 70 1.65 -8.34 -0.08
N ILE A 71 0.83 -7.52 0.60
CA ILE A 71 1.04 -7.18 2.01
C ILE A 71 0.52 -8.27 2.96
N GLY A 72 -0.18 -9.29 2.45
CA GLY A 72 -0.73 -10.39 3.25
C GLY A 72 -1.99 -10.04 4.04
N SER A 73 -2.77 -9.05 3.60
CA SER A 73 -4.00 -8.59 4.27
C SER A 73 -5.23 -9.27 3.65
N PHE A 74 -5.56 -10.47 4.13
CA PHE A 74 -6.62 -11.33 3.57
C PHE A 74 -7.90 -11.44 4.41
N ASN A 75 -8.01 -10.65 5.49
CA ASN A 75 -9.17 -10.74 6.40
C ASN A 75 -10.49 -10.34 5.74
#